data_AF-A0A6M0AIM8-F1
#
_entry.id   AF-A0A6M0AIM8-F1
#
_cell.length_a   1.000
_cell.length_b   1.000
_cell.length_c   1.000
_cell.angle_alpha   90.00
_cell.angle_beta   90.00
_cell.angle_gamma   90.00
#
_symmetry.space_group_name_H-M   'P 1'
#
loop_
_entity.id
_entity.type
_entity.pdbx_description
1 polymer ?
#
loop_
_entity_poly.entity_id
_entity_poly.type
_entity_poly.pdbx_seq_one_letter_code
_entity_poly.pdbx_strand_id
1 'polypeptide(L)'
;MVQTIPAKEITLRQLIHRFNLERTDDEQFFREWQDELPELTNFEKQLLGQVKEEYLYLSESPLLEVILKMVIISPLLRLAGFYRHPFEITAEKEVKITSEDEGIIVNGRIDILIFKPELWV
;
A
#
# COMPACT_ATOMS: atom_id res chain seq x y z
N MET A 1 25.17 13.31 -20.29
CA MET A 1 24.73 14.17 -19.17
C MET A 1 23.79 13.35 -18.30
N VAL A 2 24.03 13.29 -16.98
CA VAL A 2 23.15 12.57 -16.06
C VAL A 2 21.93 13.46 -15.78
N GLN A 3 20.73 12.93 -16.01
CA GLN A 3 19.48 13.62 -15.71
C GLN A 3 18.97 13.13 -14.35
N THR A 4 18.94 14.01 -13.35
CA THR A 4 18.38 13.72 -12.02
C THR A 4 16.92 14.16 -12.01
N ILE A 5 16.00 13.24 -11.73
CA ILE A 5 14.57 13.53 -11.56
C ILE A 5 14.23 13.33 -10.08
N PRO A 6 13.66 14.33 -9.38
CA PRO A 6 13.17 14.14 -8.01
C PRO A 6 12.12 13.03 -7.96
N ALA A 7 12.25 12.08 -7.03
CA ALA A 7 11.33 10.93 -6.94
C ALA A 7 9.85 11.34 -6.84
N LYS A 8 9.57 12.46 -6.15
CA LYS A 8 8.22 13.05 -5.99
C LYS A 8 7.56 13.52 -7.30
N GLU A 9 8.35 13.71 -8.37
CA GLU A 9 7.86 14.15 -9.68
C GLU A 9 7.65 12.99 -10.65
N ILE A 10 8.05 11.77 -10.26
CA ILE A 10 7.88 10.55 -11.04
C ILE A 10 6.44 10.05 -10.87
N THR A 11 5.72 9.92 -11.97
CA THR A 11 4.36 9.34 -11.98
C THR A 11 4.29 8.02 -12.73
N LEU A 12 3.30 7.19 -12.42
CA LEU A 12 3.09 5.93 -13.13
C LEU A 12 2.86 6.16 -14.63
N ARG A 13 2.10 7.21 -14.99
CA ARG A 13 1.89 7.64 -16.38
C ARG A 13 3.21 7.93 -17.11
N GLN A 14 4.13 8.66 -16.48
CA GLN A 14 5.44 8.94 -17.07
C GLN A 14 6.24 7.66 -17.29
N LEU A 15 6.23 6.74 -16.32
CA LEU A 15 6.93 5.45 -16.42
C LEU A 15 6.35 4.58 -17.53
N ILE A 16 5.01 4.49 -17.63
CA ILE A 16 4.30 3.79 -18.70
C ILE A 16 4.76 4.29 -20.07
N HIS A 17 4.73 5.61 -20.30
CA HIS A 17 5.14 6.18 -21.59
C HIS A 17 6.64 6.01 -21.86
N ARG A 18 7.49 6.22 -20.86
CA ARG A 18 8.95 6.19 -21.03
C ARG A 18 9.47 4.79 -21.34
N PHE A 19 8.88 3.77 -20.71
CA PHE A 19 9.34 2.38 -20.83
C PHE A 19 8.41 1.54 -21.72
N ASN A 20 7.40 2.14 -22.35
CA ASN A 20 6.39 1.45 -23.15
C ASN A 20 5.77 0.28 -22.39
N LEU A 21 5.42 0.53 -21.11
CA LEU A 21 4.80 -0.49 -20.26
C LEU A 21 3.34 -0.63 -20.63
N GLU A 22 2.84 -1.86 -20.60
CA GLU A 22 1.43 -2.17 -20.75
C GLU A 22 0.89 -2.76 -19.46
N ARG A 23 -0.30 -2.32 -19.06
CA ARG A 23 -0.99 -2.93 -17.94
C ARG A 23 -1.54 -4.28 -18.38
N THR A 24 -1.26 -5.31 -17.62
CA THR A 24 -1.87 -6.63 -17.80
C THR A 24 -3.02 -6.82 -16.82
N ASP A 25 -4.15 -7.32 -17.33
CA ASP A 25 -5.25 -7.87 -16.53
C ASP A 25 -5.29 -9.41 -16.66
N ASP A 26 -4.21 -10.02 -17.13
CA ASP A 26 -4.07 -11.47 -17.18
C ASP A 26 -3.96 -12.05 -15.77
N GLU A 27 -5.01 -12.75 -15.33
CA GLU A 27 -5.07 -13.43 -14.03
C GLU A 27 -4.01 -14.55 -13.91
N GLN A 28 -3.44 -15.02 -15.02
CA GLN A 28 -2.33 -15.98 -15.02
C GLN A 28 -0.99 -15.34 -14.62
N PHE A 29 -0.92 -14.01 -14.59
CA PHE A 29 0.27 -13.29 -14.19
C PHE A 29 0.33 -13.22 -12.65
N PHE A 30 1.44 -13.69 -12.05
CA PHE A 30 1.62 -13.83 -10.60
C PHE A 30 0.61 -14.78 -9.91
N ARG A 31 0.50 -16.01 -10.43
CA ARG A 31 -0.31 -17.09 -9.83
C ARG A 31 0.06 -17.39 -8.38
N GLU A 32 1.33 -17.19 -8.01
CA GLU A 32 1.85 -17.47 -6.67
C GLU A 32 1.17 -16.69 -5.54
N TRP A 33 0.48 -15.59 -5.84
CA TRP A 33 -0.26 -14.79 -4.86
C TRP A 33 -1.77 -15.02 -4.91
N GLN A 34 -2.26 -15.84 -5.83
CA GLN A 34 -3.69 -16.08 -6.09
C GLN A 34 -4.11 -17.51 -5.77
N ASP A 35 -3.20 -18.47 -5.89
CA ASP A 35 -3.47 -19.87 -5.60
C ASP A 35 -3.66 -20.11 -4.09
N GLU A 36 -4.52 -21.07 -3.73
CA GLU A 36 -4.80 -21.49 -2.34
C GLU A 36 -5.40 -20.41 -1.40
N LEU A 37 -5.95 -19.33 -1.95
CA LEU A 37 -6.65 -18.32 -1.15
C LEU A 37 -8.12 -18.66 -0.86
N PRO A 38 -8.68 -18.20 0.26
CA PRO A 38 -10.12 -18.28 0.51
C PRO A 38 -10.93 -17.53 -0.55
N GLU A 39 -12.08 -18.10 -0.93
CA GLU A 39 -13.02 -17.42 -1.82
C GLU A 39 -13.60 -16.17 -1.17
N LEU A 40 -13.60 -15.08 -1.93
CA LEU A 40 -14.24 -13.83 -1.53
C LEU A 40 -15.76 -13.89 -1.75
N THR A 41 -16.51 -13.28 -0.84
CA THR A 41 -17.94 -13.04 -0.99
C THR A 41 -18.22 -12.06 -2.13
N ASN A 42 -19.46 -12.09 -2.67
CA ASN A 42 -19.88 -11.14 -3.70
C ASN A 42 -19.75 -9.67 -3.25
N PHE A 43 -20.02 -9.41 -1.97
CA PHE A 43 -19.86 -8.08 -1.38
C PHE A 43 -18.40 -7.63 -1.37
N GLU A 44 -17.48 -8.50 -0.95
CA GLU A 44 -16.04 -8.22 -0.97
C GLU A 44 -15.53 -8.00 -2.39
N LYS A 45 -15.93 -8.84 -3.36
CA LYS A 45 -15.58 -8.67 -4.78
C LYS A 45 -16.04 -7.33 -5.32
N GLN A 46 -17.27 -6.91 -5.02
CA GLN A 46 -17.80 -5.62 -5.45
C GLN A 46 -17.03 -4.44 -4.84
N LEU A 47 -16.75 -4.49 -3.53
CA LEU A 47 -16.01 -3.42 -2.85
C LEU A 47 -14.57 -3.32 -3.37
N LEU A 48 -13.88 -4.44 -3.54
CA LEU A 48 -12.52 -4.47 -4.08
C LEU A 48 -12.49 -4.00 -5.54
N GLY A 49 -13.53 -4.30 -6.32
CA GLY A 49 -13.70 -3.76 -7.68
C GLY A 49 -13.74 -2.23 -7.68
N GLN A 50 -14.53 -1.62 -6.79
CA GLN A 50 -14.60 -0.17 -6.65
C GLN A 50 -13.24 0.43 -6.24
N VAL A 51 -12.57 -0.16 -5.23
CA VAL A 51 -11.24 0.28 -4.80
C VAL A 51 -10.22 0.16 -5.94
N LYS A 52 -10.27 -0.92 -6.74
CA LYS A 52 -9.44 -1.09 -7.93
C LYS A 52 -9.69 0.06 -8.91
N GLU A 53 -10.94 0.28 -9.32
CA GLU A 53 -11.32 1.34 -10.27
C GLU A 53 -10.85 2.74 -9.80
N GLU A 54 -11.07 3.06 -8.54
CA GLU A 54 -10.63 4.32 -7.94
C GLU A 54 -9.10 4.45 -7.95
N TYR A 55 -8.36 3.39 -7.62
CA TYR A 55 -6.90 3.37 -7.72
C TYR A 55 -6.44 3.61 -9.16
N LEU A 56 -7.04 2.93 -10.14
CA LEU A 56 -6.69 3.09 -11.55
C LEU A 56 -6.76 4.55 -11.95
N TYR A 57 -7.91 5.18 -11.69
CA TYR A 57 -8.16 6.57 -12.03
C TYR A 57 -7.20 7.53 -11.30
N LEU A 58 -7.00 7.35 -9.98
CA LEU A 58 -6.16 8.25 -9.20
C LEU A 58 -4.67 8.10 -9.54
N SER A 59 -4.22 6.90 -9.92
CA SER A 59 -2.81 6.61 -10.26
C SER A 59 -2.31 7.27 -11.54
N GLU A 60 -3.22 7.82 -12.33
CA GLU A 60 -2.91 8.57 -13.55
C GLU A 60 -2.27 9.94 -13.30
N SER A 61 -2.34 10.45 -12.08
CA SER A 61 -1.77 11.73 -11.63
C SER A 61 -0.86 11.51 -10.42
N PRO A 62 -0.04 12.50 -9.99
CA PRO A 62 0.69 12.41 -8.73
C PRO A 62 -0.28 12.14 -7.57
N LEU A 63 -0.27 10.92 -7.06
CA LEU A 63 -1.12 10.48 -5.96
C LEU A 63 -0.63 11.15 -4.67
N LEU A 64 -1.47 12.01 -4.10
CA LEU A 64 -1.23 12.52 -2.76
C LEU A 64 -1.44 11.40 -1.75
N GLU A 65 -0.47 11.22 -0.87
CA GLU A 65 -0.45 10.17 0.15
C GLU A 65 -1.74 10.14 0.99
N VAL A 66 -2.28 11.32 1.35
CA VAL A 66 -3.55 11.44 2.09
C VAL A 66 -4.73 10.86 1.32
N ILE A 67 -4.79 11.06 0.00
CA ILE A 67 -5.87 10.52 -0.84
C ILE A 67 -5.72 9.01 -0.96
N LEU A 68 -4.50 8.50 -1.14
CA LEU A 68 -4.23 7.06 -1.16
C LEU A 68 -4.68 6.40 0.15
N LYS A 69 -4.38 7.02 1.30
CA LYS A 69 -4.81 6.54 2.61
C LYS A 69 -6.32 6.46 2.73
N MET A 70 -7.03 7.49 2.27
CA MET A 70 -8.48 7.58 2.41
C MET A 70 -9.24 6.64 1.46
N VAL A 71 -8.83 6.57 0.20
CA VAL A 71 -9.60 5.91 -0.86
C VAL A 71 -9.17 4.46 -1.03
N ILE A 72 -7.90 4.12 -0.78
CA ILE A 72 -7.38 2.77 -1.03
C ILE A 72 -7.09 2.05 0.28
N ILE A 73 -6.23 2.61 1.12
CA ILE A 73 -5.73 1.89 2.30
C ILE A 73 -6.86 1.71 3.33
N SER A 74 -7.62 2.76 3.65
CA SER A 74 -8.66 2.68 4.69
C SER A 74 -9.77 1.67 4.36
N PRO A 75 -10.31 1.60 3.12
CA PRO A 75 -11.26 0.56 2.75
C PRO A 75 -10.71 -0.85 2.85
N LEU A 76 -9.46 -1.08 2.42
CA LEU A 76 -8.81 -2.39 2.53
C LEU A 76 -8.62 -2.82 3.99
N LEU A 77 -8.14 -1.91 4.84
CA LEU A 77 -8.00 -2.17 6.27
C LEU A 77 -9.36 -2.46 6.94
N ARG A 78 -10.40 -1.75 6.51
CA ARG A 78 -11.77 -1.99 6.99
C ARG A 78 -12.28 -3.38 6.58
N LEU A 79 -12.07 -3.76 5.32
CA LEU A 79 -12.50 -5.05 4.79
C LEU A 79 -11.79 -6.20 5.50
N ALA A 80 -10.48 -6.05 5.76
CA ALA A 80 -9.68 -7.00 6.52
C ALA A 80 -10.02 -7.04 8.02
N GLY A 81 -10.90 -6.17 8.52
CA GLY A 81 -11.34 -6.15 9.92
C GLY A 81 -10.34 -5.53 10.89
N PHE A 82 -9.30 -4.84 10.41
CA PHE A 82 -8.22 -4.29 11.23
C PHE A 82 -8.63 -3.14 12.15
N TYR A 83 -9.83 -2.58 11.98
CA TYR A 83 -10.40 -1.59 12.89
C TYR A 83 -11.24 -2.20 14.01
N ARG A 84 -11.08 -3.50 14.27
CA ARG A 84 -11.85 -4.26 15.25
C ARG A 84 -10.90 -5.07 16.13
N HIS A 85 -11.39 -5.44 17.31
CA HIS A 85 -10.68 -6.36 18.20
C HIS A 85 -10.24 -7.64 17.44
N PRO A 86 -9.02 -8.17 17.66
CA PRO A 86 -8.06 -7.81 18.71
C PRO A 86 -7.01 -6.76 18.30
N PHE A 87 -7.25 -6.03 17.21
CA PHE A 87 -6.29 -5.03 16.72
C PHE A 87 -6.50 -3.68 17.40
N GLU A 88 -5.40 -3.05 17.76
CA GLU A 88 -5.32 -1.66 18.17
C GLU A 88 -4.72 -0.82 17.06
N ILE A 89 -5.14 0.45 16.98
CA ILE A 89 -4.67 1.42 16.01
C ILE A 89 -4.09 2.63 16.72
N THR A 90 -2.89 3.03 16.31
CA THR A 90 -2.27 4.29 16.69
C THR A 90 -1.77 5.00 15.43
N ALA A 91 -1.62 6.32 15.52
CA ALA A 91 -1.17 7.16 14.40
C ALA A 91 0.04 7.98 14.82
N GLU A 92 0.82 8.43 13.83
CA GLU A 92 1.97 9.31 14.02
C GLU A 92 3.02 8.77 15.02
N LYS A 93 3.24 7.44 15.02
CA LYS A 93 4.16 6.78 15.95
C LYS A 93 5.60 7.03 15.53
N GLU A 94 6.37 7.70 16.37
CA GLU A 94 7.82 7.83 16.16
C GLU A 94 8.53 6.47 16.31
N VAL A 95 9.44 6.20 15.37
CA VAL A 95 10.25 4.99 15.36
C VAL A 95 11.72 5.34 15.21
N LYS A 96 12.56 4.56 15.88
CA LYS A 96 14.01 4.70 15.87
C LYS A 96 14.63 3.33 15.63
N ILE A 97 15.39 3.21 14.54
CA ILE A 97 16.16 2.02 14.21
C ILE A 97 17.63 2.38 14.43
N THR A 98 18.35 1.54 15.16
CA THR A 98 19.79 1.73 15.41
C THR A 98 20.53 0.56 14.79
N SER A 99 21.54 0.85 13.95
CA SER A 99 22.47 -0.16 13.46
C SER A 99 23.43 -0.54 14.59
N GLU A 100 23.53 -1.84 14.87
CA GLU A 100 24.43 -2.37 15.91
C GLU A 100 25.90 -2.18 15.54
N ASP A 101 26.24 -2.27 14.25
CA ASP A 101 27.62 -2.27 13.77
C ASP A 101 28.21 -0.87 13.58
N GLU A 102 27.42 0.07 13.07
CA GLU A 102 27.92 1.40 12.64
C GLU A 102 27.42 2.56 13.51
N GLY A 103 26.61 2.29 14.54
CA GLY A 103 26.05 3.32 15.42
C GLY A 103 25.11 4.31 14.71
N ILE A 104 24.68 4.00 13.48
CA ILE A 104 23.76 4.82 12.70
C ILE A 104 22.37 4.73 13.32
N ILE A 105 21.80 5.90 13.61
CA ILE A 105 20.42 6.04 14.08
C ILE A 105 19.58 6.59 12.93
N VAL A 106 18.58 5.83 12.51
CA VAL A 106 17.53 6.28 11.58
C VAL A 106 16.27 6.54 12.40
N ASN A 107 15.81 7.78 12.42
CA ASN A 107 14.53 8.16 12.98
C ASN A 107 13.52 8.31 11.86
N GLY A 108 12.29 7.86 12.12
CA GLY A 108 11.18 7.97 11.20
C GLY A 108 9.86 8.06 11.96
N ARG A 109 8.78 8.12 11.18
CA ARG A 109 7.43 8.12 11.70
C ARG A 109 6.60 7.12 10.92
N ILE A 110 5.76 6.38 11.64
CA ILE A 110 4.72 5.53 11.07
C ILE A 110 3.40 6.29 11.18
N ASP A 111 2.78 6.56 10.04
CA ASP A 111 1.53 7.33 10.01
C ASP A 111 0.35 6.56 10.61
N ILE A 112 0.26 5.26 10.33
CA ILE A 112 -0.75 4.36 10.89
C ILE A 112 -0.05 3.06 11.30
N LEU A 113 -0.14 2.74 12.58
CA LEU A 113 0.35 1.48 13.15
C LEU A 113 -0.85 0.70 13.67
N ILE A 114 -1.12 -0.44 13.04
CA ILE A 114 -2.10 -1.42 13.51
C ILE A 114 -1.35 -2.61 14.06
N PHE A 115 -1.67 -3.02 15.27
CA PHE A 115 -0.97 -4.10 15.96
C PHE A 115 -1.91 -4.89 16.85
N LYS A 116 -1.55 -6.15 17.13
CA LYS A 116 -2.21 -6.97 18.14
C LYS A 116 -1.34 -6.93 19.41
N PRO A 117 -1.80 -6.37 20.54
CA PRO A 117 -0.98 -6.13 21.74
C PRO A 117 -0.35 -7.39 22.38
N GLU A 118 -0.83 -8.58 22.03
CA GLU A 118 -0.43 -9.87 22.60
C GLU A 118 0.11 -10.83 21.53
N LEU A 119 0.90 -10.34 20.57
CA LEU A 119 1.48 -11.18 19.52
C LEU A 119 2.62 -12.11 20.02
N TRP A 120 3.06 -11.95 21.27
CA TRP A 120 4.16 -12.70 21.86
C TRP A 120 3.65 -13.70 22.91
N VAL A 121 3.93 -14.98 22.69
CA VAL A 121 3.91 -16.06 23.70
C VAL A 121 5.29 -16.15 24.33
#